data_AF-A0A0L0NAB5-F1
#
_entry.id   AF-A0A0L0NAB5-F1
#
_cell.length_a   1.000
_cell.length_b   1.000
_cell.length_c   1.000
_cell.angle_alpha   90.00
_cell.angle_beta   90.00
_cell.angle_gamma   90.00
#
_symmetry.space_group_name_H-M   'P 1'
#
loop_
_entity.id
_entity.type
_entity.pdbx_description
1 polymer ?
#
loop_
_entity_poly.entity_id
_entity_poly.type
_entity_poly.pdbx_seq_one_letter_code
_entity_poly.pdbx_strand_id
1 'polypeptide(L)'
;MARYCRPSSGDTALCPCFTQPCAAANMAEVKEESAKRKASQDPSSPLASKRIKYDDSAEPQDEEKLAMKPIPFPDKPAVIEERNGEIEFRVVNNDNERESLIILTGLKCIFQKQLPKMPKDYIARLVYDRTHLSIAIVKKPLEVVGGITYRPFKGRRFAEIVFCAISSDQQVKGYGAHMMSHLKDYVKASSDVMHFLTYADNYAIGYFKKQGFTKEITLDRKVWMGYIKDYEGGTIMQCSMLPRIRYLEMGRMLLKQKECVQAKIRAYSKSHNVHAPPKEWKNGVKAINPLDIPAIRASGWSPDMDELARQPRHGPNYNQLLHLLNDLQNHNSAWPFLVPVNRDDVADYYEVIKEPMDLSTMENKLEADQYATPEDFVKDSRLIFENCRKYNSENTPYTKSANKLEKFMWQQIKAVPEWSHLEPEK
;
A
#
# COMPACT_ATOMS: atom_id res chain seq x y z
N MET A 1 -14.48 34.17 -33.32
CA MET A 1 -14.25 35.10 -32.19
C MET A 1 -13.80 34.24 -31.01
N ALA A 2 -12.82 34.59 -30.16
CA ALA A 2 -11.84 35.67 -30.17
C ALA A 2 -10.51 35.12 -29.57
N ARG A 3 -9.37 35.30 -30.26
CA ARG A 3 -8.24 36.21 -29.91
C ARG A 3 -7.59 36.02 -28.52
N TYR A 4 -6.29 35.70 -28.59
CA TYR A 4 -5.25 35.72 -27.55
C TYR A 4 -5.24 36.92 -26.60
N CYS A 5 -4.64 36.73 -25.42
CA CYS A 5 -3.48 37.53 -24.98
C CYS A 5 -2.60 36.81 -23.93
N ARG A 6 -1.27 36.96 -24.04
CA ARG A 6 -0.30 36.81 -22.94
C ARG A 6 0.14 38.22 -22.50
N PRO A 7 0.80 38.36 -21.35
CA PRO A 7 2.06 39.12 -21.32
C PRO A 7 3.21 38.32 -20.67
N SER A 8 4.42 38.89 -20.67
CA SER A 8 5.64 38.28 -20.13
C SER A 8 6.60 39.31 -19.54
N SER A 9 7.50 38.84 -18.66
CA SER A 9 8.83 39.40 -18.31
C SER A 9 8.94 40.84 -17.75
N GLY A 10 9.62 40.96 -16.60
CA GLY A 10 10.11 42.22 -16.04
C GLY A 10 10.81 42.00 -14.69
N ASP A 11 12.13 42.12 -14.64
CA ASP A 11 12.96 41.85 -13.45
C ASP A 11 13.01 43.03 -12.46
N THR A 12 13.19 42.74 -11.17
CA THR A 12 14.16 43.40 -10.25
C THR A 12 14.20 42.70 -8.88
N ALA A 13 15.14 43.08 -7.99
CA ALA A 13 15.63 42.20 -6.93
C ALA A 13 15.77 42.84 -5.52
N LEU A 14 15.80 41.95 -4.50
CA LEU A 14 16.38 42.09 -3.14
C LEU A 14 15.77 43.07 -2.09
N CYS A 15 15.32 42.48 -0.96
CA CYS A 15 15.63 42.72 0.48
C CYS A 15 16.28 44.06 0.99
N PRO A 16 16.25 44.42 2.32
CA PRO A 16 15.85 43.63 3.53
C PRO A 16 15.13 44.36 4.73
N CYS A 17 14.64 43.56 5.70
CA CYS A 17 14.66 43.69 7.20
C CYS A 17 14.30 44.96 8.04
N PHE A 18 14.13 44.71 9.36
CA PHE A 18 13.94 45.60 10.54
C PHE A 18 12.57 46.33 10.65
N THR A 19 11.78 46.48 11.74
CA THR A 19 11.68 46.09 13.19
C THR A 19 11.57 47.30 14.13
N GLN A 20 10.35 47.58 14.65
CA GLN A 20 10.05 48.37 15.89
C GLN A 20 10.49 49.87 15.89
N PRO A 21 10.15 50.72 16.91
CA PRO A 21 9.50 50.50 18.22
C PRO A 21 8.25 51.37 18.51
N CYS A 22 7.94 51.63 19.79
CA CYS A 22 6.69 52.26 20.29
C CYS A 22 6.89 53.63 20.97
N ALA A 23 5.75 54.32 21.25
CA ALA A 23 5.38 55.01 22.51
C ALA A 23 5.16 56.55 22.54
N ALA A 24 3.92 56.95 22.88
CA ALA A 24 3.45 58.15 23.63
C ALA A 24 1.92 57.97 23.84
N ALA A 25 1.21 58.22 24.96
CA ALA A 25 1.30 59.20 26.06
C ALA A 25 0.82 60.63 25.64
N ASN A 26 0.06 61.43 26.40
CA ASN A 26 -0.56 61.30 27.75
C ASN A 26 -1.62 62.44 27.94
N MET A 27 -2.55 62.51 28.89
CA MET A 27 -3.07 61.59 29.94
C MET A 27 -4.45 62.08 30.46
N ALA A 28 -5.36 61.17 30.84
CA ALA A 28 -6.60 61.39 31.61
C ALA A 28 -7.13 60.02 32.11
N GLU A 29 -7.94 59.84 33.16
CA GLU A 29 -8.32 60.63 34.36
C GLU A 29 -8.79 59.58 35.44
N VAL A 30 -8.69 59.77 36.77
CA VAL A 30 -9.57 60.55 37.69
C VAL A 30 -11.06 60.16 37.53
N LYS A 31 -11.82 59.70 38.54
CA LYS A 31 -11.61 59.34 39.97
C LYS A 31 -12.76 58.37 40.39
N GLU A 32 -12.71 57.52 41.43
CA GLU A 32 -11.68 57.20 42.44
C GLU A 32 -11.68 55.69 42.83
N GLU A 33 -11.92 55.30 44.10
CA GLU A 33 -11.56 53.98 44.68
C GLU A 33 -12.67 53.19 45.43
N SER A 34 -12.59 51.85 45.38
CA SER A 34 -12.40 50.95 46.55
C SER A 34 -12.18 49.50 46.06
N ALA A 35 -11.02 48.85 46.27
CA ALA A 35 -10.57 48.11 47.46
C ALA A 35 -11.47 46.89 47.82
N LYS A 36 -11.00 45.63 47.97
CA LYS A 36 -9.63 45.06 48.14
C LYS A 36 -9.51 43.59 47.62
N ARG A 37 -8.35 42.93 47.84
CA ARG A 37 -7.83 41.77 47.08
C ARG A 37 -8.10 40.36 47.68
N LYS A 38 -8.15 39.36 46.78
CA LYS A 38 -7.74 37.92 46.84
C LYS A 38 -7.39 37.20 48.18
N ALA A 39 -7.99 36.00 48.30
CA ALA A 39 -7.40 34.65 48.53
C ALA A 39 -6.87 34.17 49.91
N SER A 40 -7.41 33.03 50.37
CA SER A 40 -6.70 31.84 50.90
C SER A 40 -7.67 30.62 51.00
N GLN A 41 -7.21 29.44 51.46
CA GLN A 41 -7.88 28.13 51.37
C GLN A 41 -8.51 27.61 52.68
N ASP A 42 -9.50 26.69 52.53
CA ASP A 42 -9.89 25.50 53.34
C ASP A 42 -10.05 25.62 54.90
N PRO A 43 -11.10 25.01 55.52
CA PRO A 43 -11.11 23.56 55.78
C PRO A 43 -12.50 22.86 55.76
N SER A 44 -12.58 21.63 56.28
CA SER A 44 -13.66 20.64 56.08
C SER A 44 -14.68 20.45 57.22
N SER A 45 -15.96 20.18 56.87
CA SER A 45 -16.97 19.24 57.45
C SER A 45 -17.20 19.18 58.99
N PRO A 46 -18.45 19.22 59.50
CA PRO A 46 -19.17 17.94 59.72
C PRO A 46 -20.74 17.90 59.72
N LEU A 47 -21.27 16.74 59.31
CA LEU A 47 -22.46 15.96 59.77
C LEU A 47 -23.62 16.59 60.59
N ALA A 48 -24.86 16.49 60.05
CA ALA A 48 -26.16 16.14 60.71
C ALA A 48 -27.34 16.27 59.68
N SER A 49 -28.55 15.67 59.79
CA SER A 49 -29.05 14.43 60.41
C SER A 49 -30.46 14.06 59.87
N LYS A 50 -30.81 12.75 59.90
CA LYS A 50 -32.08 12.01 59.63
C LYS A 50 -33.42 12.78 59.85
N ARG A 51 -34.61 12.46 59.26
CA ARG A 51 -35.11 11.18 58.67
C ARG A 51 -36.41 11.31 57.81
N ILE A 52 -36.39 10.75 56.59
CA ILE A 52 -37.37 9.85 55.88
C ILE A 52 -38.89 9.89 56.18
N LYS A 53 -39.69 9.99 55.11
CA LYS A 53 -40.90 9.18 54.78
C LYS A 53 -41.41 9.54 53.36
N TYR A 54 -42.00 8.68 52.54
CA TYR A 54 -41.95 7.19 52.41
C TYR A 54 -40.99 6.85 51.20
N ASP A 55 -40.83 5.68 50.56
CA ASP A 55 -41.54 4.39 50.37
C ASP A 55 -42.80 4.47 49.42
N ASP A 56 -43.13 3.57 48.47
CA ASP A 56 -42.47 2.34 47.94
C ASP A 56 -42.86 2.05 46.45
N SER A 57 -42.21 1.06 45.82
CA SER A 57 -42.54 0.31 44.59
C SER A 57 -42.46 0.97 43.19
N ALA A 58 -41.23 1.21 42.74
CA ALA A 58 -40.87 1.06 41.32
C ALA A 58 -39.43 0.55 41.20
N GLU A 59 -39.25 -0.67 40.66
CA GLU A 59 -37.91 -1.20 40.37
C GLU A 59 -37.24 -0.39 39.25
N PRO A 60 -35.92 -0.12 39.30
CA PRO A 60 -35.22 0.47 38.17
C PRO A 60 -35.23 -0.56 37.04
N GLN A 61 -35.92 -0.25 35.93
CA GLN A 61 -35.82 -1.06 34.73
C GLN A 61 -34.38 -1.01 34.21
N ASP A 62 -33.73 -2.17 34.14
CA ASP A 62 -32.37 -2.28 33.61
C ASP A 62 -32.33 -1.73 32.17
N GLU A 63 -31.57 -0.66 31.94
CA GLU A 63 -31.18 -0.26 30.59
C GLU A 63 -30.29 -1.38 30.01
N GLU A 64 -30.88 -2.27 29.23
CA GLU A 64 -30.14 -3.28 28.46
C GLU A 64 -29.04 -2.60 27.64
N LYS A 65 -27.80 -2.72 28.10
CA LYS A 65 -26.61 -2.39 27.31
C LYS A 65 -26.52 -3.38 26.16
N LEU A 66 -27.24 -3.06 25.07
CA LEU A 66 -27.33 -3.83 23.83
C LEU A 66 -25.96 -4.42 23.46
N ALA A 67 -25.78 -5.70 23.78
CA ALA A 67 -24.49 -6.35 23.67
C ALA A 67 -24.08 -6.39 22.20
N MET A 68 -23.09 -5.57 21.82
CA MET A 68 -22.63 -5.47 20.44
C MET A 68 -22.16 -6.85 19.97
N LYS A 69 -22.99 -7.48 19.11
CA LYS A 69 -22.73 -8.84 18.62
C LYS A 69 -21.33 -8.92 18.01
N PRO A 70 -20.47 -9.87 18.45
CA PRO A 70 -19.10 -9.96 17.95
C PRO A 70 -19.08 -10.07 16.43
N ILE A 71 -18.44 -9.09 15.77
CA ILE A 71 -18.39 -9.03 14.31
C ILE A 71 -17.45 -10.14 13.83
N PRO A 72 -17.93 -11.10 13.01
CA PRO A 72 -17.15 -12.28 12.64
C PRO A 72 -15.94 -11.86 11.79
N PHE A 73 -14.76 -12.30 12.22
CA PHE A 73 -13.52 -12.14 11.47
C PHE A 73 -13.03 -13.51 11.00
N PRO A 74 -12.99 -13.79 9.69
CA PRO A 74 -12.47 -15.07 9.18
C PRO A 74 -10.95 -15.12 9.33
N ASP A 75 -10.47 -15.93 10.27
CA ASP A 75 -9.04 -16.22 10.43
C ASP A 75 -8.51 -17.01 9.22
N LYS A 76 -7.26 -16.76 8.81
CA LYS A 76 -6.59 -17.50 7.73
C LYS A 76 -6.09 -18.86 8.24
N PRO A 77 -5.91 -19.88 7.38
CA PRO A 77 -5.42 -21.20 7.80
C PRO A 77 -4.17 -21.16 8.67
N ALA A 78 -3.16 -20.35 8.30
CA ALA A 78 -1.95 -20.16 9.10
C ALA A 78 -2.18 -19.66 10.54
N VAL A 79 -3.22 -18.84 10.77
CA VAL A 79 -3.59 -18.34 12.11
C VAL A 79 -4.29 -19.41 12.92
N ILE A 80 -5.00 -20.32 12.24
CA ILE A 80 -5.70 -21.46 12.86
C ILE A 80 -4.69 -22.57 13.20
N GLU A 81 -3.80 -22.95 12.27
CA GLU A 81 -2.72 -23.92 12.53
C GLU A 81 -1.80 -23.44 13.70
N GLU A 82 -1.54 -22.13 13.84
CA GLU A 82 -0.82 -21.58 15.00
C GLU A 82 -1.64 -21.63 16.29
N ARG A 83 -2.92 -21.21 16.26
CA ARG A 83 -3.79 -21.24 17.46
C ARG A 83 -4.04 -22.66 17.97
N ASN A 84 -4.07 -23.64 17.08
CA ASN A 84 -4.13 -25.07 17.40
C ASN A 84 -2.80 -25.60 17.97
N GLY A 85 -1.71 -24.83 17.86
CA GLY A 85 -0.36 -25.26 18.23
C GLY A 85 0.23 -26.32 17.31
N GLU A 86 -0.25 -26.44 16.07
CA GLU A 86 0.33 -27.33 15.04
C GLU A 86 1.64 -26.76 14.53
N ILE A 87 1.69 -25.44 14.36
CA ILE A 87 2.87 -24.66 14.00
C ILE A 87 3.23 -23.64 15.07
N GLU A 88 4.47 -23.16 15.03
CA GLU A 88 5.00 -22.11 15.88
C GLU A 88 6.04 -21.25 15.13
N PHE A 89 6.19 -19.99 15.54
CA PHE A 89 7.14 -19.05 14.97
C PHE A 89 8.35 -18.91 15.89
N ARG A 90 9.50 -19.47 15.48
CA ARG A 90 10.76 -19.39 16.25
C ARG A 90 11.73 -18.41 15.61
N VAL A 91 12.38 -17.57 16.42
CA VAL A 91 13.52 -16.76 15.99
C VAL A 91 14.80 -17.44 16.46
N VAL A 92 15.71 -17.73 15.52
CA VAL A 92 16.97 -18.46 15.76
C VAL A 92 18.15 -17.74 15.08
N ASN A 93 19.35 -17.95 15.61
CA ASN A 93 20.63 -17.60 14.98
C ASN A 93 21.65 -18.72 15.20
N ASN A 94 22.88 -18.57 14.71
CA ASN A 94 23.94 -19.56 14.92
C ASN A 94 24.60 -19.42 16.32
N ASP A 95 23.83 -19.80 17.33
CA ASP A 95 24.17 -19.89 18.75
C ASP A 95 25.02 -21.14 19.12
N ASN A 96 25.19 -22.08 18.19
CA ASN A 96 25.70 -23.47 18.35
C ASN A 96 24.70 -24.47 18.96
N GLU A 97 23.46 -24.10 19.25
CA GLU A 97 22.47 -25.02 19.83
C GLU A 97 21.89 -25.99 18.79
N ARG A 98 21.58 -27.21 19.26
CA ARG A 98 21.14 -28.31 18.38
C ARG A 98 19.84 -27.98 17.65
N GLU A 99 18.86 -27.41 18.33
CA GLU A 99 17.56 -27.08 17.72
C GLU A 99 17.69 -25.92 16.71
N SER A 100 18.42 -24.86 17.08
CA SER A 100 18.74 -23.74 16.20
C SER A 100 19.46 -24.21 14.94
N LEU A 101 20.46 -25.08 15.05
CA LEU A 101 21.19 -25.64 13.91
C LEU A 101 20.31 -26.51 13.00
N ILE A 102 19.36 -27.28 13.56
CA ILE A 102 18.37 -28.03 12.78
C ILE A 102 17.47 -27.06 12.00
N ILE A 103 16.92 -26.04 12.66
CA ILE A 103 16.00 -25.06 12.04
C ILE A 103 16.71 -24.26 10.93
N LEU A 104 17.92 -23.74 11.20
CA LEU A 104 18.75 -23.05 10.20
C LEU A 104 19.10 -23.97 9.01
N THR A 105 19.33 -25.26 9.25
CA THR A 105 19.61 -26.23 8.19
C THR A 105 18.38 -26.49 7.33
N GLY A 106 17.19 -26.59 7.93
CA GLY A 106 15.92 -26.66 7.21
C GLY A 106 15.68 -25.41 6.35
N LEU A 107 15.85 -24.21 6.94
CA LEU A 107 15.73 -22.94 6.22
C LEU A 107 16.69 -22.84 5.03
N LYS A 108 17.98 -23.14 5.23
CA LYS A 108 18.97 -23.21 4.14
C LYS A 108 18.49 -24.11 3.00
N CYS A 109 17.99 -25.30 3.32
CA CYS A 109 17.48 -26.25 2.31
C CYS A 109 16.22 -25.75 1.59
N ILE A 110 15.38 -24.93 2.22
CA ILE A 110 14.24 -24.26 1.56
C ILE A 110 14.75 -23.15 0.65
N PHE A 111 15.58 -22.23 1.14
CA PHE A 111 16.14 -21.13 0.35
C PHE A 111 16.91 -21.65 -0.87
N GLN A 112 17.71 -22.72 -0.72
CA GLN A 112 18.45 -23.36 -1.83
C GLN A 112 17.54 -24.03 -2.89
N LYS A 113 16.26 -24.27 -2.58
CA LYS A 113 15.24 -24.77 -3.54
C LYS A 113 14.41 -23.62 -4.15
N GLN A 114 13.96 -22.68 -3.31
CA GLN A 114 13.04 -21.61 -3.71
C GLN A 114 13.74 -20.40 -4.36
N LEU A 115 15.05 -20.22 -4.15
CA LEU A 115 15.84 -19.11 -4.69
C LEU A 115 16.96 -19.64 -5.62
N PRO A 116 16.64 -20.30 -6.76
CA PRO A 116 17.63 -20.99 -7.60
C PRO A 116 18.65 -20.06 -8.27
N LYS A 117 18.41 -18.75 -8.30
CA LYS A 117 19.37 -17.72 -8.76
C LYS A 117 20.48 -17.42 -7.73
N MET A 118 20.29 -17.77 -6.46
CA MET A 118 21.23 -17.48 -5.38
C MET A 118 22.22 -18.65 -5.21
N PRO A 119 23.55 -18.43 -5.18
CA PRO A 119 24.51 -19.50 -4.98
C PRO A 119 24.29 -20.26 -3.67
N LYS A 120 24.36 -21.60 -3.72
CA LYS A 120 24.05 -22.47 -2.56
C LYS A 120 24.93 -22.18 -1.35
N ASP A 121 26.21 -21.90 -1.58
CA ASP A 121 27.18 -21.60 -0.51
C ASP A 121 27.02 -20.18 0.02
N TYR A 122 26.54 -19.24 -0.82
CA TYR A 122 26.18 -17.89 -0.38
C TYR A 122 25.00 -17.94 0.60
N ILE A 123 23.96 -18.73 0.28
CA ILE A 123 22.83 -18.99 1.19
C ILE A 123 23.35 -19.62 2.49
N ALA A 124 24.11 -20.70 2.41
CA ALA A 124 24.62 -21.41 3.58
C ALA A 124 25.44 -20.47 4.50
N ARG A 125 26.35 -19.70 3.91
CA ARG A 125 27.23 -18.76 4.64
C ARG A 125 26.43 -17.68 5.39
N LEU A 126 25.36 -17.14 4.81
CA LEU A 126 24.55 -16.10 5.47
C LEU A 126 23.50 -16.66 6.44
N VAL A 127 22.94 -17.84 6.19
CA VAL A 127 21.99 -18.49 7.12
C VAL A 127 22.69 -18.94 8.41
N TYR A 128 23.95 -19.37 8.34
CA TYR A 128 24.77 -19.70 9.51
C TYR A 128 25.62 -18.52 10.03
N ASP A 129 25.48 -17.30 9.49
CA ASP A 129 26.24 -16.13 9.96
C ASP A 129 25.70 -15.60 11.29
N ARG A 130 26.58 -15.37 12.27
CA ARG A 130 26.19 -14.96 13.64
C ARG A 130 25.63 -13.54 13.75
N THR A 131 25.77 -12.71 12.73
CA THR A 131 25.15 -11.37 12.67
C THR A 131 23.76 -11.38 12.04
N HIS A 132 23.32 -12.52 11.50
CA HIS A 132 22.00 -12.72 10.93
C HIS A 132 21.08 -13.44 11.93
N LEU A 133 19.79 -13.12 11.85
CA LEU A 133 18.70 -13.77 12.56
C LEU A 133 17.76 -14.38 11.53
N SER A 134 17.14 -15.51 11.87
CA SER A 134 16.10 -16.09 11.03
C SER A 134 14.83 -16.33 11.85
N ILE A 135 13.70 -15.82 11.37
CA ILE A 135 12.39 -16.26 11.85
C ILE A 135 11.93 -17.44 10.98
N ALA A 136 11.60 -18.56 11.62
CA ALA A 136 11.19 -19.80 11.00
C ALA A 136 9.75 -20.15 11.38
N ILE A 137 8.99 -20.67 10.41
CA ILE A 137 7.75 -21.40 10.66
C ILE A 137 8.12 -22.86 10.89
N VAL A 138 7.87 -23.36 12.10
CA VAL A 138 8.17 -24.74 12.49
C VAL A 138 6.85 -25.49 12.73
N LYS A 139 6.64 -26.63 12.06
CA LYS A 139 5.56 -27.57 12.34
C LYS A 139 6.09 -28.69 13.24
N LYS A 140 5.29 -29.11 14.22
CA LYS A 140 5.76 -30.10 15.23
C LYS A 140 6.03 -31.46 14.59
N PRO A 141 7.14 -32.16 14.96
CA PRO A 141 8.05 -31.81 16.06
C PRO A 141 9.08 -30.71 15.73
N LEU A 142 9.77 -30.77 14.59
CA LEU A 142 10.81 -29.80 14.16
C LEU A 142 10.89 -29.66 12.62
N GLU A 143 9.76 -29.82 11.92
CA GLU A 143 9.70 -29.62 10.46
C GLU A 143 9.71 -28.12 10.13
N VAL A 144 10.60 -27.68 9.24
CA VAL A 144 10.64 -26.26 8.81
C VAL A 144 9.78 -26.08 7.56
N VAL A 145 8.80 -25.18 7.62
CA VAL A 145 7.87 -24.86 6.52
C VAL A 145 8.36 -23.67 5.68
N GLY A 146 9.11 -22.75 6.28
CA GLY A 146 9.64 -21.56 5.63
C GLY A 146 10.22 -20.56 6.62
N GLY A 147 10.72 -19.44 6.13
CA GLY A 147 11.31 -18.41 6.99
C GLY A 147 11.72 -17.11 6.29
N ILE A 148 12.14 -16.15 7.12
CA ILE A 148 12.86 -14.94 6.70
C ILE A 148 14.19 -14.89 7.45
N THR A 149 15.30 -14.82 6.71
CA THR A 149 16.63 -14.46 7.25
C THR A 149 16.85 -12.97 7.05
N TYR A 150 17.20 -12.27 8.13
CA TYR A 150 17.38 -10.82 8.16
C TYR A 150 18.58 -10.41 9.02
N ARG A 151 19.07 -9.19 8.80
CA ARG A 151 20.26 -8.64 9.45
C ARG A 151 19.95 -7.25 10.03
N PRO A 152 19.81 -7.10 11.36
CA PRO A 152 19.51 -5.81 11.98
C PRO A 152 20.74 -4.93 12.16
N PHE A 153 20.68 -3.68 11.71
CA PHE A 153 21.75 -2.70 11.87
C PHE A 153 21.46 -1.78 13.06
N LYS A 154 21.90 -2.24 14.25
CA LYS A 154 21.72 -1.53 15.53
C LYS A 154 22.14 -0.06 15.44
N GLY A 155 21.29 0.86 15.90
CA GLY A 155 21.55 2.31 15.87
C GLY A 155 21.35 2.96 14.51
N ARG A 156 21.10 2.18 13.44
CA ARG A 156 20.69 2.68 12.11
C ARG A 156 19.18 2.53 11.87
N ARG A 157 18.44 1.96 12.84
CA ARG A 157 16.98 1.79 12.84
C ARG A 157 16.41 1.04 11.62
N PHE A 158 17.23 0.28 10.91
CA PHE A 158 16.81 -0.57 9.79
C PHE A 158 17.37 -1.98 9.90
N ALA A 159 16.72 -2.93 9.23
CA ALA A 159 17.24 -4.27 8.99
C ALA A 159 17.15 -4.62 7.50
N GLU A 160 18.13 -5.39 7.02
CA GLU A 160 18.13 -5.98 5.70
C GLU A 160 17.40 -7.32 5.75
N ILE A 161 16.40 -7.54 4.88
CA ILE A 161 15.84 -8.86 4.62
C ILE A 161 16.68 -9.49 3.50
N VAL A 162 17.35 -10.58 3.84
CA VAL A 162 18.33 -11.26 2.97
C VAL A 162 17.68 -12.39 2.19
N PHE A 163 16.85 -13.20 2.86
CA PHE A 163 16.08 -14.29 2.24
C PHE A 163 14.66 -14.32 2.81
N CYS A 164 13.67 -14.62 1.96
CA CYS A 164 12.26 -14.79 2.35
C CYS A 164 11.65 -15.89 1.47
N ALA A 165 11.26 -17.03 2.04
CA ALA A 165 10.69 -18.14 1.28
C ALA A 165 9.79 -19.05 2.13
N ILE A 166 8.80 -19.68 1.48
CA ILE A 166 7.94 -20.74 2.00
C ILE A 166 8.07 -21.95 1.06
N SER A 167 8.11 -23.18 1.60
CA SER A 167 8.14 -24.40 0.78
C SER A 167 6.91 -24.49 -0.13
N SER A 168 7.11 -24.89 -1.39
CA SER A 168 6.11 -24.78 -2.47
C SER A 168 4.78 -25.45 -2.16
N ASP A 169 4.81 -26.57 -1.45
CA ASP A 169 3.67 -27.36 -0.99
C ASP A 169 2.82 -26.66 0.10
N GLN A 170 3.39 -25.67 0.81
CA GLN A 170 2.70 -24.88 1.84
C GLN A 170 2.39 -23.44 1.37
N GLN A 171 2.62 -23.10 0.10
CA GLN A 171 2.25 -21.80 -0.44
C GLN A 171 0.72 -21.62 -0.50
N VAL A 172 0.25 -20.39 -0.81
CA VAL A 172 -1.17 -19.99 -0.85
C VAL A 172 -1.91 -19.99 0.51
N LYS A 173 -1.56 -20.85 1.49
CA LYS A 173 -2.14 -20.92 2.87
C LYS A 173 -2.07 -19.62 3.70
N GLY A 174 -1.39 -18.59 3.21
CA GLY A 174 -1.23 -17.29 3.88
C GLY A 174 0.08 -17.13 4.68
N TYR A 175 0.92 -18.16 4.74
CA TYR A 175 2.12 -18.20 5.59
C TYR A 175 3.05 -17.01 5.44
N GLY A 176 3.37 -16.56 4.22
CA GLY A 176 4.26 -15.41 4.01
C GLY A 176 3.78 -14.13 4.70
N ALA A 177 2.49 -13.79 4.56
CA ALA A 177 1.92 -12.59 5.18
C ALA A 177 1.83 -12.71 6.72
N HIS A 178 1.61 -13.93 7.24
CA HIS A 178 1.57 -14.18 8.68
C HIS A 178 2.97 -14.09 9.30
N MET A 179 3.95 -14.70 8.66
CA MET A 179 5.38 -14.63 8.99
C MET A 179 5.93 -13.20 8.96
N MET A 180 5.55 -12.41 7.94
CA MET A 180 5.93 -10.99 7.87
C MET A 180 5.28 -10.17 8.98
N SER A 181 4.07 -10.52 9.42
CA SER A 181 3.39 -9.85 10.54
C SER A 181 4.08 -10.17 11.87
N HIS A 182 4.41 -11.45 12.11
CA HIS A 182 5.24 -11.90 13.23
C HIS A 182 6.61 -11.21 13.25
N LEU A 183 7.31 -11.15 12.11
CA LEU A 183 8.61 -10.49 12.00
C LEU A 183 8.52 -9.00 12.39
N LYS A 184 7.51 -8.28 11.89
CA LYS A 184 7.30 -6.86 12.21
C LYS A 184 7.04 -6.62 13.69
N ASP A 185 6.14 -7.40 14.29
CA ASP A 185 5.82 -7.25 15.71
C ASP A 185 6.99 -7.68 16.61
N TYR A 186 7.71 -8.75 16.27
CA TYR A 186 8.92 -9.18 16.98
C TYR A 186 10.03 -8.14 16.92
N VAL A 187 10.37 -7.64 15.73
CA VAL A 187 11.49 -6.70 15.53
C VAL A 187 11.20 -5.36 16.22
N LYS A 188 9.95 -4.88 16.18
CA LYS A 188 9.51 -3.69 16.93
C LYS A 188 9.53 -3.86 18.45
N ALA A 189 9.32 -5.08 18.95
CA ALA A 189 9.33 -5.36 20.39
C ALA A 189 10.74 -5.60 20.95
N SER A 190 11.70 -5.95 20.10
CA SER A 190 13.06 -6.37 20.48
C SER A 190 14.19 -5.42 20.08
N SER A 191 13.93 -4.39 19.26
CA SER A 191 14.98 -3.52 18.70
C SER A 191 14.53 -2.10 18.34
N ASP A 192 15.48 -1.25 17.96
CA ASP A 192 15.26 0.11 17.44
C ASP A 192 14.79 0.16 15.96
N VAL A 193 14.69 -1.00 15.31
CA VAL A 193 14.43 -1.13 13.89
C VAL A 193 12.98 -0.77 13.55
N MET A 194 12.82 0.24 12.70
CA MET A 194 11.54 0.72 12.17
C MET A 194 11.42 0.59 10.65
N HIS A 195 12.50 0.23 9.95
CA HIS A 195 12.53 0.09 8.50
C HIS A 195 13.10 -1.28 8.08
N PHE A 196 12.52 -1.89 7.06
CA PHE A 196 13.13 -3.02 6.34
C PHE A 196 13.56 -2.58 4.96
N LEU A 197 14.78 -2.96 4.56
CA LEU A 197 15.27 -2.89 3.19
C LEU A 197 15.44 -4.30 2.64
N THR A 198 15.16 -4.51 1.36
CA THR A 198 15.31 -5.81 0.68
C THR A 198 15.60 -5.58 -0.79
N TYR A 199 16.37 -6.47 -1.42
CA TYR A 199 16.33 -6.64 -2.87
C TYR A 199 15.28 -7.71 -3.19
N ALA A 200 14.20 -7.32 -3.85
CA ALA A 200 13.15 -8.21 -4.31
C ALA A 200 13.42 -8.60 -5.77
N ASP A 201 13.26 -9.88 -6.11
CA ASP A 201 13.20 -10.27 -7.52
C ASP A 201 11.82 -9.92 -8.11
N ASN A 202 11.72 -9.88 -9.43
CA ASN A 202 10.51 -9.41 -10.11
C ASN A 202 9.24 -10.18 -9.70
N TYR A 203 9.36 -11.48 -9.39
CA TYR A 203 8.25 -12.32 -8.93
C TYR A 203 7.83 -11.97 -7.48
N ALA A 204 8.78 -11.64 -6.60
CA ALA A 204 8.50 -11.26 -5.22
C ALA A 204 8.00 -9.81 -5.04
N ILE A 205 8.19 -8.90 -6.00
CA ILE A 205 7.71 -7.48 -5.90
C ILE A 205 6.22 -7.42 -5.53
N GLY A 206 5.38 -8.27 -6.14
CA GLY A 206 3.94 -8.32 -5.84
C GLY A 206 3.61 -8.78 -4.41
N TYR A 207 4.45 -9.64 -3.83
CA TYR A 207 4.35 -10.02 -2.42
C TYR A 207 4.79 -8.88 -1.50
N PHE A 208 5.96 -8.29 -1.76
CA PHE A 208 6.51 -7.20 -0.95
C PHE A 208 5.62 -5.94 -1.00
N LYS A 209 5.07 -5.55 -2.17
CA LYS A 209 4.01 -4.51 -2.28
C LYS A 209 2.85 -4.81 -1.33
N LYS A 210 2.31 -6.04 -1.34
CA LYS A 210 1.23 -6.48 -0.43
C LYS A 210 1.64 -6.52 1.05
N GLN A 211 2.94 -6.55 1.36
CA GLN A 211 3.49 -6.38 2.71
C GLN A 211 3.79 -4.92 3.08
N GLY A 212 3.42 -3.93 2.25
CA GLY A 212 3.68 -2.52 2.51
C GLY A 212 5.13 -2.11 2.28
N PHE A 213 5.81 -2.74 1.32
CA PHE A 213 7.07 -2.24 0.76
C PHE A 213 6.79 -1.39 -0.48
N THR A 214 7.55 -0.31 -0.67
CA THR A 214 7.59 0.53 -1.87
C THR A 214 8.95 0.44 -2.56
N LYS A 215 9.03 0.80 -3.85
CA LYS A 215 10.32 1.04 -4.54
C LYS A 215 10.99 2.35 -4.09
N GLU A 216 10.24 3.26 -3.49
CA GLU A 216 10.72 4.56 -3.03
C GLU A 216 11.51 4.45 -1.72
N ILE A 217 12.82 4.68 -1.79
CA ILE A 217 13.70 4.59 -0.63
C ILE A 217 13.80 5.96 0.05
N THR A 218 12.96 6.18 1.06
CA THR A 218 12.90 7.43 1.84
C THR A 218 13.95 7.51 2.96
N LEU A 219 14.69 6.43 3.22
CA LEU A 219 15.82 6.41 4.14
C LEU A 219 17.08 7.00 3.46
N ASP A 220 17.73 7.99 4.09
CA ASP A 220 18.96 8.62 3.56
C ASP A 220 20.00 7.56 3.17
N ARG A 221 20.55 7.67 1.95
CA ARG A 221 21.57 6.76 1.40
C ARG A 221 22.74 6.56 2.38
N LYS A 222 23.15 7.57 3.16
CA LYS A 222 24.22 7.46 4.18
C LYS A 222 23.93 6.44 5.30
N VAL A 223 22.66 6.12 5.52
CA VAL A 223 22.22 5.16 6.54
C VAL A 223 22.39 3.71 6.07
N TRP A 224 22.22 3.41 4.78
CA TRP A 224 22.14 2.02 4.27
C TRP A 224 23.09 1.66 3.13
N MET A 225 23.56 2.63 2.34
CA MET A 225 24.43 2.40 1.19
C MET A 225 25.78 1.83 1.65
N GLY A 226 26.21 0.72 1.04
CA GLY A 226 27.40 -0.03 1.46
C GLY A 226 27.22 -0.94 2.70
N TYR A 227 26.07 -0.92 3.36
CA TYR A 227 25.76 -1.80 4.50
C TYR A 227 24.99 -3.06 4.10
N ILE A 228 24.01 -2.89 3.19
CA ILE A 228 23.27 -3.99 2.55
C ILE A 228 24.06 -4.60 1.39
N LYS A 229 23.58 -5.71 0.84
CA LYS A 229 24.10 -6.31 -0.39
C LYS A 229 23.23 -5.97 -1.59
N ASP A 230 23.90 -5.52 -2.65
CA ASP A 230 23.30 -5.30 -3.95
C ASP A 230 23.21 -6.63 -4.70
N TYR A 231 22.08 -6.89 -5.36
CA TYR A 231 21.83 -8.14 -6.09
C TYR A 231 21.45 -7.83 -7.53
N GLU A 232 22.19 -8.41 -8.49
CA GLU A 232 21.96 -8.22 -9.91
C GLU A 232 20.55 -8.66 -10.32
N GLY A 233 19.81 -7.77 -11.01
CA GLY A 233 18.41 -8.00 -11.39
C GLY A 233 17.41 -7.99 -10.23
N GLY A 234 17.81 -7.56 -9.03
CA GLY A 234 16.91 -7.29 -7.91
C GLY A 234 16.46 -5.82 -7.88
N THR A 235 15.19 -5.57 -7.57
CA THR A 235 14.67 -4.23 -7.27
C THR A 235 14.80 -3.96 -5.77
N ILE A 236 15.50 -2.89 -5.38
CA ILE A 236 15.53 -2.44 -3.98
C ILE A 236 14.13 -1.96 -3.55
N MET A 237 13.70 -2.35 -2.36
CA MET A 237 12.41 -1.95 -1.78
C MET A 237 12.52 -1.65 -0.28
N GLN A 238 11.77 -0.65 0.19
CA GLN A 238 11.69 -0.24 1.59
C GLN A 238 10.29 -0.46 2.18
N CYS A 239 10.20 -1.03 3.38
CA CYS A 239 9.01 -0.97 4.24
C CYS A 239 9.30 -0.10 5.46
N SER A 240 8.48 0.93 5.69
CA SER A 240 8.48 1.71 6.93
C SER A 240 7.35 1.20 7.83
N MET A 241 7.69 0.76 9.05
CA MET A 241 6.71 0.20 9.97
C MET A 241 5.89 1.28 10.70
N LEU A 242 4.61 0.99 10.95
CA LEU A 242 3.70 1.89 11.65
C LEU A 242 3.86 1.72 13.17
N PRO A 243 4.25 2.77 13.93
CA PRO A 243 4.65 2.61 15.33
C PRO A 243 3.58 1.99 16.24
N ARG A 244 2.34 2.47 16.15
CA ARG A 244 1.26 2.14 17.11
C ARG A 244 0.46 0.86 16.80
N ILE A 245 0.80 0.12 15.73
CA ILE A 245 0.03 -1.03 15.25
C ILE A 245 0.73 -2.35 15.60
N ARG A 246 -0.04 -3.33 16.09
CA ARG A 246 0.34 -4.76 16.11
C ARG A 246 -0.11 -5.38 14.79
N TYR A 247 0.83 -5.81 13.96
CA TYR A 247 0.58 -6.34 12.62
C TYR A 247 -0.26 -7.63 12.64
N LEU A 248 -0.06 -8.51 13.63
CA LEU A 248 -0.86 -9.72 13.82
C LEU A 248 -2.35 -9.43 14.07
N GLU A 249 -2.69 -8.28 14.66
CA GLU A 249 -4.07 -7.85 14.90
C GLU A 249 -4.64 -6.94 13.80
N MET A 250 -3.85 -6.57 12.79
CA MET A 250 -4.21 -5.55 11.80
C MET A 250 -5.56 -5.83 11.13
N GLY A 251 -5.85 -7.07 10.74
CA GLY A 251 -7.13 -7.42 10.12
C GLY A 251 -8.34 -7.15 11.02
N ARG A 252 -8.22 -7.45 12.31
CA ARG A 252 -9.27 -7.21 13.32
C ARG A 252 -9.39 -5.72 13.66
N MET A 253 -8.28 -4.98 13.65
CA MET A 253 -8.25 -3.52 13.78
C MET A 253 -8.96 -2.83 12.60
N LEU A 254 -8.62 -3.21 11.36
CA LEU A 254 -9.21 -2.66 10.14
C LEU A 254 -10.72 -2.95 10.05
N LEU A 255 -11.17 -4.14 10.45
CA LEU A 255 -12.60 -4.46 10.54
C LEU A 255 -13.32 -3.54 11.55
N LYS A 256 -12.77 -3.34 12.75
CA LYS A 256 -13.33 -2.41 13.74
C LYS A 256 -13.38 -0.96 13.22
N GLN A 257 -12.34 -0.51 12.51
CA GLN A 257 -12.30 0.83 11.90
C GLN A 257 -13.37 0.99 10.80
N LYS A 258 -13.47 0.02 9.89
CA LYS A 258 -14.50 -0.03 8.84
C LYS A 258 -15.91 0.04 9.44
N GLU A 259 -16.19 -0.77 10.46
CA GLU A 259 -17.51 -0.81 11.10
C GLU A 259 -17.84 0.45 11.89
N CYS A 260 -16.84 1.09 12.53
CA CYS A 260 -17.00 2.41 13.14
C CYS A 260 -17.39 3.47 12.10
N VAL A 261 -16.70 3.51 10.96
CA VAL A 261 -17.05 4.39 9.83
C VAL A 261 -18.45 4.07 9.29
N GLN A 262 -18.77 2.79 9.08
CA GLN A 262 -20.10 2.37 8.60
C GLN A 262 -21.23 2.65 9.61
N ALA A 263 -20.96 2.62 10.92
CA ALA A 263 -21.92 3.03 11.94
C ALA A 263 -22.16 4.55 11.90
N LYS A 264 -21.09 5.34 11.77
CA LYS A 264 -21.21 6.81 11.60
C LYS A 264 -21.91 7.19 10.29
N ILE A 265 -21.69 6.45 9.20
CA ILE A 265 -22.44 6.60 7.94
C ILE A 265 -23.92 6.25 8.15
N ARG A 266 -24.25 5.09 8.73
CA ARG A 266 -25.64 4.66 8.99
C ARG A 266 -26.46 5.66 9.81
N ALA A 267 -25.83 6.44 10.68
CA ALA A 267 -26.49 7.47 11.48
C ALA A 267 -27.02 8.68 10.68
N TYR A 268 -26.58 8.88 9.43
CA TYR A 268 -27.07 9.96 8.54
C TYR A 268 -27.56 9.45 7.18
N SER A 269 -26.93 8.39 6.64
CA SER A 269 -27.25 7.81 5.34
C SER A 269 -28.47 6.91 5.42
N LYS A 270 -29.53 7.31 4.71
CA LYS A 270 -30.74 6.51 4.46
C LYS A 270 -30.55 5.43 3.38
N SER A 271 -29.35 5.31 2.79
CA SER A 271 -29.06 4.39 1.66
C SER A 271 -29.15 2.90 2.01
N HIS A 272 -29.32 2.56 3.30
CA HIS A 272 -29.57 1.21 3.77
C HIS A 272 -31.06 0.84 3.82
N ASN A 273 -31.96 1.79 3.55
CA ASN A 273 -33.40 1.54 3.48
C ASN A 273 -33.76 0.86 2.16
N VAL A 274 -34.25 -0.38 2.24
CA VAL A 274 -34.80 -1.08 1.07
C VAL A 274 -36.18 -0.53 0.78
N HIS A 275 -36.31 0.21 -0.32
CA HIS A 275 -37.59 0.72 -0.79
C HIS A 275 -38.28 -0.31 -1.72
N ALA A 276 -39.59 -0.48 -1.56
CA ALA A 276 -40.39 -1.33 -2.44
C ALA A 276 -40.42 -0.77 -3.87
N PRO A 277 -40.54 -1.63 -4.91
CA PRO A 277 -40.64 -1.17 -6.29
C PRO A 277 -41.91 -0.31 -6.51
N PRO A 278 -41.88 0.65 -7.45
CA PRO A 278 -43.05 1.42 -7.86
C PRO A 278 -44.26 0.55 -8.19
N LYS A 279 -45.46 0.97 -7.77
CA LYS A 279 -46.72 0.22 -7.95
C LYS A 279 -47.07 0.02 -9.42
N GLU A 280 -46.62 0.96 -10.24
CA GLU A 280 -46.78 1.07 -11.68
C GLU A 280 -46.09 -0.09 -12.42
N TRP A 281 -45.05 -0.68 -11.84
CA TRP A 281 -44.31 -1.83 -12.39
C TRP A 281 -44.97 -3.19 -12.13
N LYS A 282 -46.07 -3.25 -11.36
CA LYS A 282 -46.79 -4.50 -11.04
C LYS A 282 -47.20 -5.29 -12.29
N ASN A 283 -47.47 -4.59 -13.39
CA ASN A 283 -47.88 -5.18 -14.68
C ASN A 283 -46.79 -4.99 -15.76
N GLY A 284 -45.51 -5.02 -15.38
CA GLY A 284 -44.35 -4.84 -16.26
C GLY A 284 -43.68 -3.47 -16.12
N VAL A 285 -42.38 -3.41 -16.43
CA VAL A 285 -41.57 -2.19 -16.29
C VAL A 285 -42.06 -1.10 -17.25
N LYS A 286 -42.20 0.13 -16.73
CA LYS A 286 -42.57 1.33 -17.47
C LYS A 286 -41.66 2.49 -17.07
N ALA A 287 -41.45 3.44 -17.97
CA ALA A 287 -40.78 4.69 -17.61
C ALA A 287 -41.58 5.45 -16.54
N ILE A 288 -40.90 5.91 -15.50
CA ILE A 288 -41.42 6.73 -14.40
C ILE A 288 -40.42 7.86 -14.20
N ASN A 289 -40.89 9.08 -13.98
CA ASN A 289 -40.03 10.19 -13.58
C ASN A 289 -39.43 9.92 -12.19
N PRO A 290 -38.09 9.88 -12.03
CA PRO A 290 -37.47 9.56 -10.74
C PRO A 290 -37.88 10.51 -9.61
N LEU A 291 -38.22 11.77 -9.90
CA LEU A 291 -38.70 12.74 -8.91
C LEU A 291 -40.08 12.39 -8.33
N ASP A 292 -40.88 11.56 -8.98
CA ASP A 292 -42.18 11.11 -8.45
C ASP A 292 -42.03 10.00 -7.40
N ILE A 293 -40.89 9.31 -7.38
CA ILE A 293 -40.57 8.28 -6.39
C ILE A 293 -40.11 8.97 -5.10
N PRO A 294 -40.86 8.89 -3.97
CA PRO A 294 -40.57 9.70 -2.78
C PRO A 294 -39.20 9.43 -2.16
N ALA A 295 -38.67 8.21 -2.32
CA ALA A 295 -37.34 7.83 -1.85
C ALA A 295 -36.21 8.56 -2.61
N ILE A 296 -36.36 8.71 -3.93
CA ILE A 296 -35.37 9.39 -4.80
C ILE A 296 -35.44 10.90 -4.58
N ARG A 297 -36.65 11.46 -4.47
CA ARG A 297 -36.85 12.86 -4.06
C ARG A 297 -36.20 13.14 -2.69
N ALA A 298 -36.32 12.22 -1.75
CA ALA A 298 -35.78 12.35 -0.39
C ALA A 298 -34.27 12.05 -0.25
N SER A 299 -33.60 11.56 -1.29
CA SER A 299 -32.13 11.41 -1.31
C SER A 299 -31.39 12.65 -1.84
N GLY A 300 -32.13 13.63 -2.39
CA GLY A 300 -31.55 14.81 -3.03
C GLY A 300 -31.03 14.55 -4.45
N TRP A 301 -31.47 13.47 -5.09
CA TRP A 301 -31.16 13.14 -6.49
C TRP A 301 -31.57 14.28 -7.44
N SER A 302 -30.71 14.57 -8.42
CA SER A 302 -31.01 15.41 -9.59
C SER A 302 -30.61 14.70 -10.88
N PRO A 303 -31.15 15.11 -12.05
CA PRO A 303 -30.71 14.61 -13.35
C PRO A 303 -29.20 14.78 -13.55
N ASP A 304 -28.63 15.91 -13.14
CA ASP A 304 -27.21 16.23 -13.27
C ASP A 304 -26.32 15.23 -12.49
N MET A 305 -26.75 14.80 -11.30
CA MET A 305 -26.07 13.77 -10.52
C MET A 305 -26.20 12.39 -11.15
N ASP A 306 -27.35 12.10 -11.77
CA ASP A 306 -27.64 10.84 -12.46
C ASP A 306 -26.82 10.71 -13.76
N GLU A 307 -26.64 11.81 -14.49
CA GLU A 307 -25.78 11.91 -15.65
C GLU A 307 -24.30 11.77 -15.25
N LEU A 308 -23.83 12.52 -14.25
CA LEU A 308 -22.46 12.41 -13.73
C LEU A 308 -22.15 11.00 -13.19
N ALA A 309 -23.12 10.31 -12.59
CA ALA A 309 -22.96 8.93 -12.12
C ALA A 309 -23.02 7.88 -13.25
N ARG A 310 -23.57 8.23 -14.43
CA ARG A 310 -23.57 7.40 -15.64
C ARG A 310 -22.40 7.66 -16.58
N GLN A 311 -21.72 8.80 -16.47
CA GLN A 311 -20.50 9.06 -17.21
C GLN A 311 -19.49 7.94 -16.89
N PRO A 312 -19.03 7.17 -17.89
CA PRO A 312 -18.07 6.11 -17.65
C PRO A 312 -16.77 6.76 -17.16
N ARG A 313 -16.28 6.32 -15.99
CA ARG A 313 -15.10 6.93 -15.34
C ARG A 313 -13.85 6.95 -16.23
N HIS A 314 -13.79 6.01 -17.17
CA HIS A 314 -12.69 5.83 -18.10
C HIS A 314 -13.22 5.55 -19.52
N GLY A 315 -12.37 5.69 -20.54
CA GLY A 315 -12.71 5.41 -21.93
C GLY A 315 -13.22 3.98 -22.20
N PRO A 316 -13.98 3.73 -23.30
CA PRO A 316 -14.64 2.43 -23.55
C PRO A 316 -13.67 1.26 -23.74
N ASN A 317 -12.41 1.54 -24.13
CA ASN A 317 -11.35 0.55 -24.31
C ASN A 317 -10.51 0.30 -23.03
N TYR A 318 -10.77 1.02 -21.93
CA TYR A 318 -9.88 1.07 -20.76
C TYR A 318 -9.52 -0.31 -20.20
N ASN A 319 -10.53 -1.17 -19.98
CA ASN A 319 -10.32 -2.46 -19.36
C ASN A 319 -9.47 -3.39 -20.26
N GLN A 320 -9.73 -3.38 -21.57
CA GLN A 320 -8.98 -4.14 -22.55
C GLN A 320 -7.52 -3.63 -22.65
N LEU A 321 -7.32 -2.31 -22.63
CA LEU A 321 -5.97 -1.70 -22.62
C LEU A 321 -5.23 -2.01 -21.32
N LEU A 322 -5.92 -2.03 -20.19
CA LEU A 322 -5.38 -2.41 -18.89
C LEU A 322 -4.98 -3.90 -18.87
N HIS A 323 -5.80 -4.79 -19.45
CA HIS A 323 -5.46 -6.20 -19.62
C HIS A 323 -4.22 -6.38 -20.52
N LEU A 324 -4.19 -5.74 -21.69
CA LEU A 324 -3.03 -5.77 -22.59
C LEU A 324 -1.76 -5.25 -21.90
N LEU A 325 -1.85 -4.12 -21.18
CA LEU A 325 -0.72 -3.57 -20.44
C LEU A 325 -0.22 -4.51 -19.34
N ASN A 326 -1.12 -5.15 -18.59
CA ASN A 326 -0.75 -6.13 -17.58
C ASN A 326 -0.05 -7.35 -18.21
N ASP A 327 -0.55 -7.86 -19.34
CA ASP A 327 0.09 -8.98 -20.03
C ASP A 327 1.48 -8.60 -20.58
N LEU A 328 1.63 -7.37 -21.10
CA LEU A 328 2.94 -6.85 -21.51
C LEU A 328 3.90 -6.73 -20.31
N GLN A 329 3.48 -6.13 -19.19
CA GLN A 329 4.31 -5.99 -17.99
C GLN A 329 4.71 -7.33 -17.36
N ASN A 330 3.84 -8.35 -17.41
CA ASN A 330 4.12 -9.67 -16.84
C ASN A 330 4.91 -10.61 -17.78
N HIS A 331 5.09 -10.25 -19.06
CA HIS A 331 5.82 -11.08 -20.01
C HIS A 331 7.34 -11.14 -19.71
N ASN A 332 7.93 -12.34 -19.78
CA ASN A 332 9.35 -12.58 -19.44
C ASN A 332 10.39 -11.72 -20.20
N SER A 333 10.02 -11.11 -21.33
CA SER A 333 10.90 -10.21 -22.10
C SER A 333 10.69 -8.72 -21.79
N ALA A 334 9.84 -8.37 -20.83
CA ALA A 334 9.50 -6.97 -20.52
C ALA A 334 10.47 -6.27 -19.59
N TRP A 335 11.37 -7.00 -18.94
CA TRP A 335 12.27 -6.49 -17.90
C TRP A 335 13.05 -5.18 -18.21
N PRO A 336 13.48 -4.88 -19.46
CA PRO A 336 14.15 -3.60 -19.75
C PRO A 336 13.20 -2.41 -19.94
N PHE A 337 11.89 -2.67 -20.00
CA PHE A 337 10.85 -1.72 -20.39
C PHE A 337 9.84 -1.45 -19.27
N LEU A 338 10.04 -1.99 -18.07
CA LEU A 338 9.12 -1.86 -16.92
C LEU A 338 9.16 -0.49 -16.23
N VAL A 339 10.18 0.32 -16.51
CA VAL A 339 10.46 1.64 -15.91
C VAL A 339 11.29 2.49 -16.90
N PRO A 340 11.36 3.82 -16.72
CA PRO A 340 12.22 4.65 -17.56
C PRO A 340 13.72 4.28 -17.49
N VAL A 341 14.37 4.45 -18.64
CA VAL A 341 15.77 4.90 -18.81
C VAL A 341 16.48 5.54 -17.61
N ASN A 342 17.16 4.88 -16.67
CA ASN A 342 17.88 5.66 -15.65
C ASN A 342 19.07 6.43 -16.27
N ARG A 343 19.06 7.77 -16.16
CA ARG A 343 20.12 8.64 -16.70
C ARG A 343 21.46 8.45 -15.98
N ASP A 344 21.44 8.09 -14.69
CA ASP A 344 22.67 7.81 -13.95
C ASP A 344 23.36 6.52 -14.41
N ASP A 345 22.58 5.56 -14.94
CA ASP A 345 23.09 4.27 -15.45
C ASP A 345 23.43 4.32 -16.96
N VAL A 346 22.74 5.18 -17.73
CA VAL A 346 22.91 5.31 -19.19
C VAL A 346 22.91 6.81 -19.59
N ALA A 347 24.07 7.44 -19.48
CA ALA A 347 24.23 8.90 -19.52
C ALA A 347 23.77 9.57 -20.82
N ASP A 348 24.06 8.97 -21.98
CA ASP A 348 23.79 9.50 -23.32
C ASP A 348 22.41 9.11 -23.87
N TYR A 349 21.65 8.26 -23.17
CA TYR A 349 20.37 7.73 -23.66
C TYR A 349 19.40 8.83 -24.10
N TYR A 350 19.23 9.87 -23.29
CA TYR A 350 18.37 11.03 -23.58
C TYR A 350 18.96 12.02 -24.60
N GLU A 351 20.24 11.84 -24.97
CA GLU A 351 20.89 12.58 -26.05
C GLU A 351 20.59 11.93 -27.41
N VAL A 352 20.41 10.60 -27.44
CA VAL A 352 20.04 9.81 -28.64
C VAL A 352 18.52 9.66 -28.80
N ILE A 353 17.80 9.41 -27.70
CA ILE A 353 16.34 9.20 -27.64
C ILE A 353 15.65 10.49 -27.18
N LYS A 354 14.69 10.98 -27.99
CA LYS A 354 14.01 12.27 -27.76
C LYS A 354 12.58 12.14 -27.24
N GLU A 355 11.92 11.05 -27.56
CA GLU A 355 10.59 10.70 -27.07
C GLU A 355 10.70 9.37 -26.29
N PRO A 356 11.21 9.37 -25.06
CA PRO A 356 11.35 8.17 -24.24
C PRO A 356 9.97 7.61 -23.85
N MET A 357 9.85 6.29 -23.77
CA MET A 357 8.62 5.59 -23.36
C MET A 357 8.96 4.28 -22.66
N ASP A 358 8.11 3.88 -21.70
CA ASP A 358 8.21 2.63 -20.93
C ASP A 358 6.82 2.23 -20.39
N LEU A 359 6.67 0.97 -19.97
CA LEU A 359 5.39 0.39 -19.56
C LEU A 359 4.82 0.96 -18.26
N SER A 360 5.62 1.65 -17.43
CA SER A 360 5.10 2.37 -16.25
C SER A 360 4.69 3.80 -16.59
N THR A 361 5.35 4.47 -17.55
CA THR A 361 4.81 5.70 -18.15
C THR A 361 3.47 5.41 -18.82
N MET A 362 3.34 4.30 -19.54
CA MET A 362 2.06 3.87 -20.11
C MET A 362 0.99 3.55 -19.04
N GLU A 363 1.35 2.95 -17.91
CA GLU A 363 0.43 2.72 -16.77
C GLU A 363 -0.14 4.04 -16.24
N ASN A 364 0.72 5.04 -16.04
CA ASN A 364 0.31 6.39 -15.62
C ASN A 364 -0.54 7.12 -16.67
N LYS A 365 -0.24 6.95 -17.97
CA LYS A 365 -1.04 7.53 -19.06
C LYS A 365 -2.42 6.90 -19.17
N LEU A 366 -2.53 5.59 -18.95
CA LEU A 366 -3.80 4.86 -18.99
C LEU A 366 -4.71 5.27 -17.83
N GLU A 367 -4.23 5.21 -16.57
CA GLU A 367 -5.00 5.61 -15.37
C GLU A 367 -5.41 7.11 -15.38
N ALA A 368 -4.81 7.93 -16.25
CA ALA A 368 -5.13 9.33 -16.50
C ALA A 368 -5.94 9.57 -17.79
N ASP A 369 -6.50 8.53 -18.40
CA ASP A 369 -7.32 8.55 -19.63
C ASP A 369 -6.66 9.25 -20.84
N GLN A 370 -5.33 9.16 -20.96
CA GLN A 370 -4.56 9.77 -22.06
C GLN A 370 -4.47 8.89 -23.32
N TYR A 371 -5.21 7.78 -23.36
CA TYR A 371 -5.39 6.92 -24.53
C TYR A 371 -6.85 6.99 -24.97
N ALA A 372 -7.16 7.92 -25.88
CA ALA A 372 -8.52 8.09 -26.41
C ALA A 372 -8.91 6.90 -27.30
N THR A 373 -7.93 6.33 -28.00
CA THR A 373 -8.09 5.20 -28.92
C THR A 373 -7.01 4.12 -28.68
N PRO A 374 -7.23 2.86 -29.07
CA PRO A 374 -6.20 1.82 -29.01
C PRO A 374 -4.93 2.16 -29.80
N GLU A 375 -5.06 2.92 -30.89
CA GLU A 375 -3.97 3.42 -31.72
C GLU A 375 -2.97 4.27 -30.92
N ASP A 376 -3.45 5.10 -29.98
CA ASP A 376 -2.61 5.91 -29.11
C ASP A 376 -1.72 5.02 -28.21
N PHE A 377 -2.28 3.93 -27.69
CA PHE A 377 -1.59 2.94 -26.86
C PHE A 377 -0.61 2.08 -27.68
N VAL A 378 -1.00 1.68 -28.89
CA VAL A 378 -0.15 0.94 -29.83
C VAL A 378 1.04 1.80 -30.27
N LYS A 379 0.83 3.11 -30.50
CA LYS A 379 1.90 4.07 -30.82
C LYS A 379 2.94 4.15 -29.70
N ASP A 380 2.52 4.34 -28.46
CA ASP A 380 3.44 4.35 -27.30
C ASP A 380 4.15 2.99 -27.12
N SER A 381 3.42 1.88 -27.28
CA SER A 381 4.00 0.53 -27.20
C SER A 381 5.10 0.33 -28.25
N ARG A 382 4.84 0.74 -29.50
CA ARG A 382 5.83 0.70 -30.58
C ARG A 382 7.03 1.59 -30.31
N LEU A 383 6.82 2.78 -29.75
CA LEU A 383 7.88 3.72 -29.41
C LEU A 383 8.89 3.11 -28.42
N ILE A 384 8.46 2.25 -27.49
CA ILE A 384 9.38 1.45 -26.64
C ILE A 384 10.34 0.60 -27.51
N PHE A 385 9.79 -0.17 -28.45
CA PHE A 385 10.58 -1.10 -29.27
C PHE A 385 11.45 -0.38 -30.31
N GLU A 386 10.93 0.69 -30.92
CA GLU A 386 11.63 1.53 -31.88
C GLU A 386 12.78 2.31 -31.21
N ASN A 387 12.58 2.89 -30.03
CA ASN A 387 13.66 3.47 -29.24
C ASN A 387 14.70 2.43 -28.82
N CYS A 388 14.27 1.23 -28.40
CA CYS A 388 15.16 0.14 -28.04
C CYS A 388 16.08 -0.23 -29.22
N ARG A 389 15.52 -0.42 -30.42
CA ARG A 389 16.28 -0.70 -31.65
C ARG A 389 17.14 0.46 -32.13
N LYS A 390 16.71 1.71 -31.91
CA LYS A 390 17.49 2.91 -32.27
C LYS A 390 18.74 3.07 -31.40
N TYR A 391 18.67 2.71 -30.12
CA TYR A 391 19.80 2.83 -29.18
C TYR A 391 20.67 1.56 -29.12
N ASN A 392 20.08 0.37 -29.26
CA ASN A 392 20.78 -0.91 -29.07
C ASN A 392 20.95 -1.69 -30.37
N SER A 393 22.16 -2.22 -30.61
CA SER A 393 22.41 -3.09 -31.76
C SER A 393 21.59 -4.39 -31.69
N GLU A 394 21.27 -4.96 -32.86
CA GLU A 394 20.34 -6.08 -33.04
C GLU A 394 20.68 -7.32 -32.19
N ASN A 395 21.97 -7.53 -31.93
CA ASN A 395 22.45 -8.69 -31.20
C ASN A 395 22.37 -8.57 -29.66
N THR A 396 22.01 -7.41 -29.13
CA THR A 396 21.87 -7.20 -27.68
C THR A 396 20.72 -8.01 -27.05
N PRO A 397 20.79 -8.31 -25.75
CA PRO A 397 19.64 -8.83 -25.00
C PRO A 397 18.43 -7.90 -25.05
N TYR A 398 18.65 -6.59 -25.14
CA TYR A 398 17.63 -5.55 -25.21
C TYR A 398 16.80 -5.64 -26.49
N THR A 399 17.44 -5.61 -27.66
CA THR A 399 16.73 -5.71 -28.96
C THR A 399 16.09 -7.10 -29.13
N LYS A 400 16.73 -8.16 -28.64
CA LYS A 400 16.14 -9.52 -28.59
C LYS A 400 14.92 -9.60 -27.66
N SER A 401 14.84 -8.76 -26.62
CA SER A 401 13.68 -8.66 -25.72
C SER A 401 12.56 -7.82 -26.33
N ALA A 402 12.88 -6.69 -26.97
CA ALA A 402 11.93 -5.84 -27.70
C ALA A 402 11.19 -6.64 -28.79
N ASN A 403 11.94 -7.30 -29.68
CA ASN A 403 11.36 -8.08 -30.78
C ASN A 403 10.47 -9.25 -30.29
N LYS A 404 10.71 -9.78 -29.09
CA LYS A 404 9.85 -10.80 -28.45
C LYS A 404 8.59 -10.19 -27.86
N LEU A 405 8.70 -9.07 -27.14
CA LEU A 405 7.56 -8.42 -26.50
C LEU A 405 6.61 -7.80 -27.54
N GLU A 406 7.16 -7.19 -28.60
CA GLU A 406 6.40 -6.67 -29.73
C GLU A 406 5.62 -7.77 -30.47
N LYS A 407 6.25 -8.92 -30.72
CA LYS A 407 5.56 -10.08 -31.30
C LYS A 407 4.41 -10.57 -30.41
N PHE A 408 4.63 -10.60 -29.08
CA PHE A 408 3.60 -10.97 -28.11
C PHE A 408 2.46 -9.93 -28.06
N MET A 409 2.77 -8.63 -28.11
CA MET A 409 1.80 -7.54 -28.21
C MET A 409 0.86 -7.74 -29.41
N TRP A 410 1.41 -7.97 -30.60
CA TRP A 410 0.60 -8.20 -31.80
C TRP A 410 -0.25 -9.48 -31.71
N GLN A 411 0.24 -10.52 -31.03
CA GLN A 411 -0.57 -11.72 -30.76
C GLN A 411 -1.78 -11.43 -29.86
N GLN A 412 -1.63 -10.57 -28.84
CA GLN A 412 -2.74 -10.18 -27.97
C GLN A 412 -3.73 -9.22 -28.67
N ILE A 413 -3.22 -8.22 -29.40
CA ILE A 413 -4.04 -7.30 -30.21
C ILE A 413 -4.89 -8.09 -31.22
N LYS A 414 -4.31 -9.08 -31.90
CA LYS A 414 -5.01 -9.94 -32.86
C LYS A 414 -6.05 -10.87 -32.22
N ALA A 415 -5.93 -11.16 -30.91
CA ALA A 415 -6.91 -11.94 -30.17
C ALA A 415 -8.16 -11.13 -29.77
N VAL A 416 -8.11 -9.80 -29.85
CA VAL A 416 -9.26 -8.90 -29.69
C VAL A 416 -9.86 -8.61 -31.08
N PRO A 417 -11.05 -9.13 -31.44
CA PRO A 417 -11.61 -8.99 -32.78
C PRO A 417 -11.72 -7.54 -33.25
N GLU A 418 -12.12 -6.64 -32.35
CA GLU A 418 -12.27 -5.21 -32.58
C GLU A 418 -10.96 -4.52 -32.99
N TRP A 419 -9.81 -5.04 -32.53
CA TRP A 419 -8.48 -4.46 -32.74
C TRP A 419 -7.64 -5.23 -33.75
N SER A 420 -8.19 -6.27 -34.37
CA SER A 420 -7.51 -7.11 -35.36
C SER A 420 -6.99 -6.35 -36.59
N HIS A 421 -7.53 -5.15 -36.85
CA HIS A 421 -7.15 -4.23 -37.92
C HIS A 421 -5.96 -3.31 -37.59
N LEU A 422 -5.45 -3.33 -36.35
CA LEU A 422 -4.32 -2.49 -35.91
C LEU A 422 -2.94 -3.09 -36.25
N GLU A 423 -2.87 -4.37 -36.62
CA GLU A 423 -1.63 -5.01 -37.07
C GLU A 423 -1.24 -4.40 -38.44
N PRO A 424 -0.07 -3.75 -38.57
CA PRO A 424 0.33 -3.12 -39.82
C PRO A 424 0.53 -4.17 -40.93
N GLU A 425 0.14 -3.82 -42.15
CA GLU A 425 0.45 -4.62 -43.34
C GLU A 425 1.98 -4.75 -43.53
N LYS A 426 2.42 -5.87 -44.11
CA LYS A 426 3.81 -6.34 -44.10
C LYS A 426 4.59 -5.97 -45.36
#